data_AF-A0A2R6S4H4-F1
#
_entry.id   AF-A0A2R6S4H4-F1
#
_cell.length_a   1.000
_cell.length_b   1.000
_cell.length_c   1.000
_cell.angle_alpha   90.00
_cell.angle_beta   90.00
_cell.angle_gamma   90.00
#
_symmetry.space_group_name_H-M   'P 1'
#
loop_
_entity.id
_entity.type
_entity.pdbx_description
1 polymer ?
#
loop_
_entity_poly.entity_id
_entity_poly.type
_entity_poly.pdbx_seq_one_letter_code
_entity_poly.pdbx_strand_id
1 'polypeptide(L)'
;MNEGQLRPAWFDAFHLPPCGSCGVSGISASVARIEHIILAEMQILSQPNRVVVAGFSQGAALSMILALTSLHDLGGVVSLSGWIPRRCRQTYNGLDHSIGDQEINDLVQWLQDTLV
;
A
#
# COMPACT_ATOMS: atom_id res chain seq x y z
N MET A 1 17.16 -5.09 -1.15
CA MET A 1 17.72 -4.54 -2.41
C MET A 1 18.19 -5.71 -3.26
N ASN A 2 17.70 -5.76 -4.49
CA ASN A 2 18.02 -6.78 -5.49
C ASN A 2 18.71 -6.11 -6.67
N GLU A 3 19.96 -5.69 -6.48
CA GLU A 3 20.80 -4.97 -7.45
C GLU A 3 21.24 -5.90 -8.60
N GLY A 4 20.31 -6.63 -9.22
CA GLY A 4 20.61 -7.73 -10.15
C GLY A 4 21.16 -9.00 -9.49
N GLN A 5 21.33 -8.98 -8.16
CA GLN A 5 21.69 -10.15 -7.37
C GLN A 5 20.45 -10.97 -6.99
N LEU A 6 20.58 -12.30 -7.04
CA LEU A 6 19.54 -13.26 -6.62
C LEU A 6 19.37 -13.22 -5.09
N ARG A 7 18.56 -12.29 -4.59
CA ARG A 7 18.05 -12.31 -3.22
C ARG A 7 16.52 -12.36 -3.22
N PRO A 8 15.88 -12.90 -2.17
CA PRO A 8 14.43 -12.81 -2.05
C PRO A 8 14.00 -11.35 -1.96
N ALA A 9 13.18 -10.90 -2.92
CA ALA A 9 12.51 -9.61 -2.87
C ALA A 9 11.15 -9.70 -3.56
N TRP A 10 10.26 -8.80 -3.17
CA TRP A 10 8.96 -8.63 -3.81
C TRP A 10 9.06 -7.92 -5.14
N PHE A 11 10.05 -7.07 -5.33
CA PHE A 11 10.28 -6.37 -6.60
C PHE A 11 11.70 -5.85 -6.64
N ASP A 12 12.18 -5.54 -7.83
CA ASP A 12 13.51 -5.01 -8.00
C ASP A 12 13.52 -3.52 -7.69
N ALA A 13 14.44 -3.13 -6.81
CA ALA A 13 14.66 -1.76 -6.41
C ALA A 13 16.14 -1.57 -6.03
N PHE A 14 16.72 -0.49 -6.55
CA PHE A 14 18.09 -0.07 -6.24
C PHE A 14 18.21 0.57 -4.85
N HIS A 15 17.17 1.24 -4.37
CA HIS A 15 17.14 1.89 -3.06
C HIS A 15 15.77 1.69 -2.40
N LEU A 16 15.75 1.63 -1.06
CA LEU A 16 14.52 1.56 -0.27
C LEU A 16 14.52 2.71 0.76
N PRO A 17 13.46 3.56 0.81
CA PRO A 17 12.38 3.65 -0.17
C PRO A 17 12.90 4.06 -1.57
N PRO A 18 12.24 3.67 -2.67
CA PRO A 18 12.68 4.01 -4.01
C PRO A 18 12.64 5.53 -4.22
N CYS A 19 13.76 6.10 -4.67
CA CYS A 19 13.79 7.49 -5.08
C CYS A 19 12.98 7.67 -6.38
N GLY A 20 12.45 8.88 -6.64
CA GLY A 20 11.54 9.10 -7.77
C GLY A 20 12.11 8.76 -9.16
N SER A 21 13.44 8.85 -9.33
CA SER A 21 14.16 8.48 -10.54
C SER A 21 14.76 7.07 -10.49
N CYS A 22 14.76 6.42 -9.32
CA CYS A 22 15.25 5.08 -9.16
C CYS A 22 14.27 4.13 -9.85
N GLY A 23 14.71 3.44 -10.89
CA GLY A 23 13.91 2.43 -11.57
C GLY A 23 13.37 1.40 -10.58
N VAL A 24 12.08 1.08 -10.69
CA VAL A 24 11.42 0.01 -9.96
C VAL A 24 10.68 -0.85 -10.96
N SER A 25 10.91 -2.17 -10.92
CA SER A 25 10.30 -3.15 -11.81
C SER A 25 9.76 -4.35 -11.04
N GLY A 26 8.77 -5.05 -11.61
CA GLY A 26 8.21 -6.26 -11.00
C GLY A 26 7.13 -6.04 -9.94
N ILE A 27 6.82 -4.79 -9.55
CA ILE A 27 5.73 -4.51 -8.60
C ILE A 27 4.41 -5.11 -9.09
N SER A 28 4.00 -4.84 -10.33
CA SER A 28 2.71 -5.32 -10.85
C SER A 28 2.61 -6.85 -10.87
N ALA A 29 3.73 -7.55 -11.14
CA ALA A 29 3.76 -9.01 -11.11
C ALA A 29 3.54 -9.55 -9.70
N SER A 30 4.14 -8.90 -8.70
CA SER A 30 3.95 -9.28 -7.29
C SER A 30 2.57 -8.94 -6.76
N VAL A 31 2.01 -7.78 -7.15
CA VAL A 31 0.61 -7.43 -6.85
C VAL A 31 -0.31 -8.52 -7.41
N ALA A 32 -0.21 -8.84 -8.70
CA ALA A 32 -1.07 -9.85 -9.33
C ALA A 32 -0.95 -11.23 -8.64
N ARG A 33 0.27 -11.61 -8.23
CA ARG A 33 0.49 -12.87 -7.52
C ARG A 33 -0.19 -12.91 -6.14
N ILE A 34 -0.12 -11.81 -5.39
CA ILE A 34 -0.78 -11.73 -4.08
C ILE A 34 -2.29 -11.58 -4.23
N GLU A 35 -2.78 -10.81 -5.21
CA GLU A 35 -4.22 -10.72 -5.52
C GLU A 35 -4.81 -12.09 -5.83
N HIS A 36 -4.10 -12.93 -6.58
CA HIS A 36 -4.56 -14.30 -6.84
C HIS A 36 -4.72 -15.13 -5.56
N ILE A 37 -3.81 -14.97 -4.60
CA ILE A 37 -3.89 -15.63 -3.29
C ILE A 37 -5.07 -15.08 -2.50
N ILE A 38 -5.22 -13.75 -2.44
CA ILE A 38 -6.35 -13.09 -1.76
C ILE A 38 -7.68 -13.61 -2.31
N LEU A 39 -7.82 -13.67 -3.63
CA LEU A 39 -9.04 -14.17 -4.29
C LEU A 39 -9.35 -15.62 -3.91
N ALA A 40 -8.35 -16.48 -3.87
CA ALA A 40 -8.53 -17.87 -3.44
C ALA A 40 -9.00 -17.95 -1.97
N GLU A 41 -8.39 -17.17 -1.07
CA GLU A 41 -8.81 -17.11 0.34
C GLU A 41 -10.22 -16.53 0.51
N MET A 42 -10.57 -15.50 -0.26
CA MET A 42 -11.92 -14.92 -0.24
C MET A 42 -12.99 -15.93 -0.68
N GLN A 43 -12.70 -16.76 -1.67
CA GLN A 43 -13.61 -17.84 -2.09
C GLN A 43 -13.83 -18.87 -0.98
N ILE A 44 -12.77 -19.23 -0.25
CA ILE A 44 -12.86 -20.16 0.89
C ILE A 44 -13.68 -19.55 2.03
N LEU A 45 -13.46 -18.28 2.35
CA LEU A 45 -14.10 -17.60 3.48
C LEU A 45 -15.52 -17.11 3.18
N SER A 46 -15.90 -17.00 1.90
CA SER A 46 -17.17 -16.40 1.43
C SER A 46 -17.43 -14.97 1.94
N GLN A 47 -16.41 -14.29 2.50
CA GLN A 47 -16.49 -12.95 3.08
C GLN A 47 -15.17 -12.19 2.85
N PRO A 48 -15.10 -11.26 1.88
CA PRO A 48 -13.86 -10.56 1.51
C PRO A 48 -13.32 -9.66 2.63
N ASN A 49 -14.21 -9.08 3.44
CA ASN A 49 -13.90 -8.22 4.58
C ASN A 49 -13.21 -8.91 5.77
N ARG A 50 -12.88 -10.21 5.65
CA ARG A 50 -12.12 -10.95 6.66
C ARG A 50 -10.65 -11.17 6.29
N VAL A 51 -10.24 -10.75 5.09
CA VAL A 51 -8.86 -10.89 4.64
C VAL A 51 -8.08 -9.63 5.01
N VAL A 52 -7.05 -9.80 5.86
CA VAL A 52 -6.13 -8.72 6.24
C VAL A 52 -4.78 -8.96 5.59
N VAL A 53 -4.22 -7.94 4.93
CA VAL A 53 -2.90 -8.02 4.30
C VAL A 53 -1.86 -7.30 5.16
N ALA A 54 -0.83 -8.00 5.59
CA ALA A 54 0.24 -7.45 6.43
C ALA A 54 1.61 -7.55 5.75
N GLY A 55 2.48 -6.58 5.97
CA GLY A 55 3.83 -6.57 5.42
C GLY A 55 4.82 -5.76 6.23
N PHE A 56 6.11 -6.08 6.07
CA PHE A 56 7.25 -5.35 6.65
C PHE A 56 8.17 -4.79 5.55
N SER A 57 8.69 -3.57 5.72
CA SER A 57 9.63 -2.91 4.80
C SER A 57 9.14 -2.92 3.34
N GLN A 58 9.81 -3.65 2.45
CA GLN A 58 9.37 -3.79 1.05
C GLN A 58 8.00 -4.48 0.93
N GLY A 59 7.74 -5.46 1.79
CA GLY A 59 6.43 -6.12 1.87
C GLY A 59 5.34 -5.15 2.35
N ALA A 60 5.66 -4.25 3.28
CA ALA A 60 4.73 -3.22 3.74
C ALA A 60 4.31 -2.27 2.60
N ALA A 61 5.27 -1.89 1.75
CA ALA A 61 4.97 -1.11 0.55
C ALA A 61 4.06 -1.87 -0.44
N LEU A 62 4.27 -3.18 -0.61
CA LEU A 62 3.41 -4.02 -1.45
C LEU A 62 2.00 -4.16 -0.86
N SER A 63 1.88 -4.38 0.45
CA SER A 63 0.60 -4.44 1.17
C SER A 63 -0.20 -3.15 0.99
N MET A 64 0.46 -1.99 1.05
CA MET A 64 -0.18 -0.70 0.79
C MET A 64 -0.63 -0.54 -0.66
N ILE A 65 0.16 -0.98 -1.65
CA ILE A 65 -0.28 -0.97 -3.05
C ILE A 65 -1.55 -1.81 -3.21
N LEU A 66 -1.54 -3.06 -2.73
CA LEU A 66 -2.70 -3.95 -2.79
C LEU A 66 -3.93 -3.31 -2.17
N ALA A 67 -3.81 -2.71 -0.99
CA ALA A 67 -4.93 -2.07 -0.33
C ALA A 67 -5.50 -0.87 -1.12
N LEU A 68 -4.65 -0.13 -1.83
CA LEU A 68 -5.07 1.06 -2.60
C LEU A 68 -5.51 0.73 -4.03
N THR A 69 -5.15 -0.43 -4.58
CA THR A 69 -5.47 -0.81 -5.97
C THR A 69 -6.44 -1.99 -6.08
N SER A 70 -6.67 -2.73 -5.01
CA SER A 70 -7.59 -3.87 -4.99
C SER A 70 -9.02 -3.40 -5.30
N LEU A 71 -9.70 -4.16 -6.17
CA LEU A 71 -11.13 -4.00 -6.44
C LEU A 71 -12.03 -4.72 -5.41
N HIS A 72 -11.42 -5.36 -4.41
CA HIS A 72 -12.10 -6.13 -3.37
C HIS A 72 -11.96 -5.46 -2.01
N ASP A 73 -13.03 -5.51 -1.22
CA ASP A 73 -13.07 -4.99 0.15
C ASP A 73 -12.23 -5.88 1.09
N LEU A 74 -10.98 -5.49 1.31
CA LEU A 74 -10.13 -6.11 2.32
C LEU A 74 -10.63 -5.75 3.72
N GLY A 75 -10.47 -6.66 4.68
CA GLY A 75 -10.75 -6.40 6.09
C GLY A 75 -9.79 -5.40 6.74
N GLY A 76 -8.60 -5.22 6.15
CA GLY A 76 -7.64 -4.22 6.57
C GLY A 76 -6.24 -4.42 5.99
N VAL A 77 -5.37 -3.46 6.27
CA VAL A 77 -3.95 -3.51 5.90
C VAL A 77 -3.06 -3.16 7.08
N VAL A 78 -1.95 -3.89 7.25
CA VAL A 78 -0.93 -3.62 8.26
C VAL A 78 0.41 -3.36 7.57
N SER A 79 0.92 -2.13 7.71
CA SER A 79 2.18 -1.68 7.13
C SER A 79 3.21 -1.41 8.23
N LEU A 80 4.23 -2.25 8.33
CA LEU A 80 5.28 -2.14 9.35
C LEU A 80 6.57 -1.62 8.71
N SER A 81 7.00 -0.42 9.11
CA SER A 81 8.23 0.22 8.61
C SER A 81 8.30 0.31 7.07
N GLY A 82 7.15 0.50 6.43
CA GLY A 82 6.99 0.61 4.99
C GLY A 82 6.96 2.03 4.47
N TRP A 83 6.62 2.16 3.18
CA TRP A 83 6.35 3.44 2.53
C TRP A 83 5.24 3.25 1.49
N ILE A 84 4.58 4.33 1.10
CA ILE A 84 3.63 4.32 -0.03
C ILE A 84 4.40 4.67 -1.31
N PRO A 85 4.41 3.80 -2.34
CA PRO A 85 5.11 4.10 -3.59
C PRO A 85 4.54 5.34 -4.30
N ARG A 86 5.41 6.24 -4.80
CA ARG A 86 5.01 7.51 -5.42
C ARG A 86 3.99 7.37 -6.56
N ARG A 87 4.07 6.28 -7.36
CA ARG A 87 3.08 6.02 -8.42
C ARG A 87 1.66 5.83 -7.89
N CYS A 88 1.49 5.27 -6.70
CA CYS A 88 0.20 5.16 -6.02
C CYS A 88 -0.21 6.47 -5.31
N ARG A 89 0.75 7.36 -5.03
CA ARG A 89 0.50 8.72 -4.52
C ARG A 89 -0.01 9.67 -5.61
N GLN A 90 0.43 9.48 -6.86
CA GLN A 90 0.09 10.34 -8.00
C GLN A 90 -1.36 10.17 -8.50
N THR A 91 -2.08 9.16 -8.06
CA THR A 91 -3.49 8.97 -8.44
C THR A 91 -4.43 9.95 -7.72
N TYR A 92 -3.94 10.73 -6.74
CA TYR A 92 -4.69 11.80 -6.09
C TYR A 92 -3.87 13.10 -6.13
N ASN A 93 -4.29 14.06 -6.97
CA ASN A 93 -3.63 15.37 -7.16
C ASN A 93 -3.51 16.21 -5.87
N GLY A 94 -4.21 15.84 -4.79
CA GLY A 94 -4.15 16.53 -3.51
C GLY A 94 -3.02 16.07 -2.57
N LEU A 95 -2.15 15.11 -2.92
CA LEU A 95 -1.11 14.62 -1.99
C LEU A 95 0.27 15.29 -2.13
N ASP A 96 0.39 16.34 -2.97
CA ASP A 96 1.64 17.10 -3.15
C ASP A 96 1.76 18.30 -2.19
N HIS A 97 0.70 18.61 -1.43
CA HIS A 97 0.82 19.46 -0.25
C HIS A 97 1.12 18.59 0.97
N SER A 98 2.02 19.06 1.82
CA SER A 98 2.07 18.57 3.20
C SER A 98 0.82 19.11 3.89
N ILE A 99 0.03 18.22 4.50
CA ILE A 99 -1.17 18.62 5.25
C ILE A 99 -0.72 19.60 6.32
N GLY A 100 -1.21 20.83 6.24
CA GLY A 100 -0.88 21.87 7.21
C GLY A 100 -1.59 21.63 8.55
N ASP A 101 -1.07 22.21 9.62
CA ASP A 101 -1.70 22.10 10.96
C ASP A 101 -3.18 22.51 10.94
N GLN A 102 -3.54 23.48 10.09
CA GLN A 102 -4.91 23.94 9.94
C GLN A 102 -5.84 22.84 9.37
N GLU A 103 -5.40 22.12 8.34
CA GLU A 103 -6.22 21.07 7.71
C GLU A 103 -6.40 19.86 8.65
N ILE A 104 -5.40 19.58 9.50
CA ILE A 104 -5.54 18.59 10.58
C ILE A 104 -6.56 19.07 11.62
N ASN A 105 -6.50 20.34 12.03
CA ASN A 105 -7.46 20.88 12.99
C ASN A 105 -8.90 20.87 12.44
N ASP A 106 -9.08 21.18 11.15
CA ASP A 106 -10.38 21.15 10.48
C ASP A 106 -10.96 19.72 10.43
N LEU A 107 -10.09 18.72 10.17
CA LEU A 107 -10.49 17.30 10.22
C LEU A 107 -10.88 16.87 11.65
N VAL A 108 -10.12 17.28 12.66
CA VAL A 108 -10.42 16.98 14.07
C VAL A 108 -11.76 17.57 14.47
N GLN A 109 -12.03 18.83 14.08
CA GLN A 109 -13.31 19.48 14.35
C GLN A 109 -14.47 18.75 13.67
N TRP A 110 -14.31 18.38 12.39
CA TRP A 110 -15.34 17.63 11.67
C TRP A 110 -15.66 16.28 12.32
N LEU A 111 -14.63 15.55 12.79
CA LEU A 111 -14.82 14.28 13.48
C LEU A 111 -15.58 14.45 14.80
N GLN A 112 -15.32 15.52 15.54
CA GLN A 112 -16.03 15.83 16.79
C GLN A 112 -17.49 16.18 16.53
N ASP A 113 -17.78 16.93 15.48
CA ASP A 113 -19.15 17.35 15.13
C ASP A 113 -20.00 16.20 14.55
N THR A 114 -19.35 15.20 13.95
CA THR A 114 -20.03 14.08 13.28
C THR A 114 -20.27 12.88 14.21
N LEU A 115 -19.45 12.71 15.25
CA LEU A 115 -19.48 11.54 16.14
C LEU A 115 -20.15 11.81 17.50
N VAL A 116 -20.76 12.98 17.68
CA VAL A 116 -21.61 13.35 18.83
C VAL A 116 -23.02 13.63 18.33
#